data_AF-A0A2S9GRD8-F1
#
_entry.id   AF-A0A2S9GRD8-F1
#
_cell.length_a   1.000
_cell.length_b   1.000
_cell.length_c   1.000
_cell.angle_alpha   90.00
_cell.angle_beta   90.00
_cell.angle_gamma   90.00
#
_symmetry.space_group_name_H-M   'P 1'
#
loop_
_entity.id
_entity.type
_entity.pdbx_description
1 polymer ?
#
loop_
_entity_poly.entity_id
_entity_poly.type
_entity_poly.pdbx_seq_one_letter_code
_entity_poly.pdbx_strand_id
1 'polypeptide(L)' 'ATLQQIAELTASGCDIVRVACPRQEDADALATIAKKANIPVIADIHFQPKYIFAAIDAGCAAVRVNPG' A
#
# COMPACT_ATOMS: atom_id res chain seq x y z
N ALA A 1 -13.63 0.80 1.62
CA ALA A 1 -13.40 -0.36 0.74
C ALA A 1 -12.06 -1.04 1.06
N THR A 2 -10.91 -0.43 0.76
CA THR A 2 -9.58 -1.08 0.90
C THR A 2 -9.28 -1.62 2.30
N LEU A 3 -9.49 -0.82 3.35
CA LEU A 3 -9.24 -1.27 4.74
C LEU A 3 -10.13 -2.45 5.16
N GLN A 4 -11.36 -2.51 4.67
CA GLN A 4 -12.26 -3.63 4.94
C GLN A 4 -11.73 -4.90 4.28
N GLN A 5 -11.31 -4.82 3.02
CA GLN A 5 -10.70 -5.97 2.32
C GLN A 5 -9.39 -6.42 2.99
N ILE A 6 -8.56 -5.48 3.48
CA ILE A 6 -7.36 -5.82 4.25
C ILE A 6 -7.73 -6.58 5.53
N ALA A 7 -8.78 -6.16 6.24
CA ALA A 7 -9.25 -6.86 7.43
C ALA A 7 -9.78 -8.27 7.12
N GLU A 8 -10.53 -8.43 6.02
CA GLU A 8 -11.04 -9.73 5.55
C GLU A 8 -9.89 -10.68 5.14
N LEU A 9 -8.86 -10.16 4.45
CA LEU A 9 -7.65 -10.91 4.12
C LEU A 9 -6.88 -11.30 5.38
N THR A 10 -6.74 -10.38 6.34
CA THR A 10 -6.07 -10.64 7.63
C THR A 10 -6.79 -11.76 8.39
N ALA A 11 -8.12 -11.69 8.47
CA ALA A 11 -8.94 -12.72 9.13
C ALA A 11 -8.85 -14.09 8.43
N SER A 12 -8.50 -14.11 7.15
CA SER A 12 -8.27 -15.32 6.35
C SER A 12 -6.83 -15.86 6.47
N GLY A 13 -5.99 -15.25 7.30
CA GLY A 13 -4.59 -15.67 7.52
C GLY A 13 -3.56 -15.01 6.60
N CYS A 14 -3.89 -13.86 5.98
CA CYS A 14 -2.91 -13.09 5.21
C CYS A 14 -1.94 -12.35 6.14
N ASP A 15 -0.64 -12.59 5.99
CA ASP A 15 0.41 -11.96 6.80
C ASP A 15 0.91 -10.62 6.23
N ILE A 16 0.73 -10.38 4.93
CA ILE A 16 1.20 -9.17 4.24
C ILE A 16 0.30 -8.88 3.04
N VAL A 17 -0.10 -7.61 2.88
CA VAL A 17 -0.96 -7.20 1.78
C VAL A 17 -0.23 -6.26 0.83
N ARG A 18 -0.57 -6.35 -0.45
CA ARG A 18 -0.09 -5.43 -1.48
C ARG A 18 -1.25 -4.64 -2.06
N VAL A 19 -1.08 -3.33 -2.17
CA VAL A 19 -2.08 -2.40 -2.74
C VAL A 19 -1.50 -1.63 -3.91
N ALA A 20 -2.25 -1.58 -5.01
CA ALA A 20 -1.87 -0.83 -6.20
C ALA A 20 -1.97 0.68 -5.95
N CYS A 21 -1.00 1.44 -6.47
CA CYS A 21 -0.96 2.89 -6.35
C CYS A 21 -0.80 3.57 -7.75
N PRO A 22 -1.80 3.45 -8.65
CA PRO A 22 -1.71 4.02 -9.99
C PRO A 22 -1.87 5.55 -10.07
N ARG A 23 -2.55 6.18 -9.10
CA ARG A 23 -2.94 7.59 -9.14
C ARG A 23 -2.51 8.34 -7.87
N GLN A 24 -2.60 9.67 -7.92
CA GLN A 24 -2.26 10.54 -6.79
C GLN A 24 -3.16 10.28 -5.58
N GLU A 25 -4.47 10.10 -5.80
CA GLU A 25 -5.44 9.76 -4.75
C GLU A 25 -5.08 8.47 -4.00
N ASP A 26 -4.46 7.50 -4.69
CA ASP A 26 -4.00 6.26 -4.07
C ASP A 26 -2.78 6.52 -3.17
N ALA A 27 -1.82 7.32 -3.66
CA ALA A 27 -0.62 7.69 -2.91
C ALA A 27 -0.98 8.47 -1.63
N ASP A 28 -1.93 9.40 -1.73
CA ASP A 28 -2.41 10.21 -0.60
C ASP A 28 -3.13 9.34 0.45
N ALA A 29 -3.76 8.24 0.02
CA ALA A 29 -4.44 7.31 0.92
C ALA A 29 -3.49 6.36 1.66
N LEU A 30 -2.26 6.14 1.18
CA LEU A 30 -1.33 5.15 1.72
C LEU A 30 -1.05 5.37 3.21
N ALA A 31 -0.90 6.61 3.68
CA ALA A 31 -0.61 6.89 5.08
C ALA A 31 -1.75 6.41 6.00
N THR A 32 -3.00 6.60 5.57
CA THR A 32 -4.16 6.11 6.32
C THR A 32 -4.25 4.59 6.26
N ILE A 33 -3.94 3.99 5.11
CA ILE A 33 -3.99 2.55 4.90
C ILE A 33 -2.92 1.85 5.75
N ALA A 34 -1.66 2.25 5.64
CA ALA A 34 -0.54 1.67 6.38
C ALA A 34 -0.72 1.82 7.90
N LYS A 35 -1.22 2.97 8.37
CA LYS A 35 -1.47 3.20 9.80
C LYS A 35 -2.60 2.35 10.37
N LYS A 36 -3.64 2.07 9.59
CA LYS A 36 -4.85 1.36 10.06
C LYS A 36 -4.83 -0.14 9.74
N ALA A 37 -3.97 -0.59 8.84
CA ALA A 37 -3.80 -2.00 8.56
C ALA A 37 -3.14 -2.71 9.75
N ASN A 38 -3.68 -3.86 10.15
CA ASN A 38 -3.12 -4.70 11.21
C ASN A 38 -1.96 -5.59 10.74
N ILE A 39 -1.65 -5.55 9.44
CA ILE A 39 -0.59 -6.30 8.78
C ILE A 39 0.24 -5.36 7.89
N PRO A 40 1.53 -5.69 7.62
CA PRO A 40 2.37 -4.91 6.73
C PRO A 40 1.72 -4.65 5.36
N VAL A 41 1.87 -3.42 4.88
CA VAL A 41 1.35 -2.97 3.58
C VAL A 41 2.51 -2.71 2.62
N ILE A 42 2.47 -3.36 1.46
CA ILE A 42 3.37 -3.11 0.32
C ILE A 42 2.64 -2.19 -0.68
N ALA A 43 3.26 -1.06 -1.03
CA ALA A 43 2.79 -0.23 -2.14
C ALA A 43 3.31 -0.78 -3.48
N ASP A 44 2.42 -1.02 -4.44
CA ASP A 44 2.77 -1.46 -5.80
C ASP A 44 2.73 -0.28 -6.78
N ILE A 45 3.91 0.08 -7.29
CA ILE A 45 4.14 1.28 -8.10
C ILE A 45 4.77 0.87 -9.42
N HIS A 46 4.15 1.29 -10.52
CA HIS A 46 4.66 1.02 -11.87
C HIS A 46 5.42 2.25 -12.40
N PHE A 47 4.74 3.22 -13.01
CA PHE A 47 5.39 4.24 -13.84
C PHE A 47 5.62 5.60 -13.18
N GLN A 48 5.26 5.78 -11.90
CA GLN A 48 5.33 7.08 -11.23
C GLN A 48 6.35 7.07 -10.09
N PRO A 49 7.63 7.40 -10.35
CA PRO A 49 8.68 7.39 -9.33
C PRO A 49 8.37 8.27 -8.11
N LYS A 50 7.62 9.37 -8.29
CA LYS A 50 7.21 10.24 -7.19
C LYS A 50 6.40 9.51 -6.11
N TYR A 51 5.63 8.47 -6.46
CA TYR A 51 4.85 7.71 -5.48
C TYR A 51 5.71 6.80 -4.63
N ILE A 52 6.95 6.49 -5.05
CA ILE A 52 7.87 5.65 -4.28
C ILE A 52 8.19 6.35 -2.95
N PHE A 53 8.54 7.64 -3.02
CA PHE A 53 8.80 8.44 -1.83
C PHE A 53 7.54 8.64 -0.98
N ALA A 54 6.40 8.90 -1.63
CA ALA A 54 5.12 9.01 -0.92
C ALA A 54 4.77 7.73 -0.13
N ALA A 55 5.04 6.55 -0.69
CA ALA A 55 4.82 5.27 -0.01
C ALA A 55 5.77 5.06 1.18
N ILE A 56 7.03 5.48 1.05
CA ILE A 56 8.00 5.43 2.15
C ILE A 56 7.56 6.36 3.28
N ASP A 57 7.22 7.62 2.97
CA ASP A 57 6.78 8.62 3.94
C ASP A 57 5.45 8.23 4.60
N ALA A 58 4.57 7.54 3.87
CA ALA A 58 3.32 6.98 4.38
C ALA A 58 3.51 5.84 5.38
N GLY A 59 4.74 5.29 5.51
CA GLY A 59 5.03 4.17 6.39
C GLY A 59 4.66 2.81 5.81
N CYS A 60 4.61 2.66 4.48
CA CYS A 60 4.49 1.34 3.87
C CYS A 60 5.73 0.48 4.24
N ALA A 61 5.50 -0.80 4.53
CA ALA A 61 6.55 -1.71 4.96
C ALA A 61 7.53 -2.06 3.83
N ALA A 62 7.06 -2.01 2.57
CA ALA A 62 7.91 -2.12 1.40
C ALA A 62 7.27 -1.39 0.20
N VAL A 63 8.09 -1.13 -0.81
CA VAL A 63 7.64 -0.64 -2.12
C VAL A 63 8.04 -1.65 -3.18
N ARG A 64 7.07 -2.19 -3.91
CA ARG A 64 7.34 -2.96 -5.13
C ARG A 64 7.33 -1.98 -6.29
N VAL A 65 8.44 -1.92 -7.02
CA VAL A 65 8.61 -1.05 -8.18
C VAL A 65 8.67 -1.89 -9.45
N ASN A 66 7.94 -1.48 -10.49
CA ASN A 66 8.14 -1.96 -11.86
C ASN A 66 8.74 -0.84 -12.71
N PRO A 67 10.07 -0.81 -12.90
CA PRO A 67 10.72 0.27 -13.64
C PRO A 67 10.48 0.23 -15.17
N GLY A 68 9.96 -0.88 -15.70
CA GLY A 68 9.85 -1.16 -17.14
C GLY A 68 10.57 -2.44 -17.51
#